data_AF-A0A6A5DJH0-F1
#
_entry.id   AF-A0A6A5DJH0-F1
#
_cell.length_a   1.000
_cell.length_b   1.000
_cell.length_c   1.000
_cell.angle_alpha   90.00
_cell.angle_beta   90.00
_cell.angle_gamma   90.00
#
_symmetry.space_group_name_H-M   'P 1'
#
loop_
_entity.id
_entity.type
_entity.pdbx_description
1 polymer ?
#
loop_
_entity_poly.entity_id
_entity_poly.type
_entity_poly.pdbx_seq_one_letter_code
_entity_poly.pdbx_strand_id
1 'polypeptide(L)'
;MQCYSESCFRLCFCPNDPYVIITNTCSCSPKFRGTFHQFGGNATKTSKSPLIGIRPFTLFSQKYHFPCIRTRYLFSNMAVSYLSQVEAQQVDNELFTEYAFSVDQLMELAGLSCAVAINKAYPLNKLTKSNGSVLVFCGPGNNGGDGLVCARHLKMFGYKPSIHYSRNPTKQLYKNLVIQCEKMDIPFLSDLTNETVNLSQSYDLFIDALFGFGFKPPVSLEFKSILQIMSTSQIPVISIDVPSGWNVETGPLDSENNLKPDCLISLTAPKLCAQFFQGQYHFLGGRFVPDALMKKYKLKLPTYPSHELCVLLNSSDDKK
;
A
#
# COMPACT_ATOMS: atom_id res chain seq x y z
N MET A 1 34.84 25.76 -30.25
CA MET A 1 33.76 26.11 -29.31
C MET A 1 32.55 25.28 -29.67
N GLN A 2 32.16 24.35 -28.79
CA GLN A 2 31.00 23.47 -28.98
C GLN A 2 29.69 24.26 -28.82
N CYS A 3 28.78 24.13 -29.78
CA CYS A 3 27.41 24.58 -29.66
C CYS A 3 26.62 23.57 -28.81
N TYR A 4 26.14 24.01 -27.65
CA TYR A 4 25.15 23.28 -26.86
C TYR A 4 23.77 23.49 -27.51
N SER A 5 23.07 22.40 -27.83
CA SER A 5 21.67 22.43 -28.24
C SER A 5 20.77 22.60 -27.02
N GLU A 6 20.04 23.71 -26.92
CA GLU A 6 18.97 23.89 -25.94
C GLU A 6 17.76 23.02 -26.32
N SER A 7 17.46 22.00 -25.51
CA SER A 7 16.23 21.22 -25.60
C SER A 7 15.08 22.04 -24.99
N CYS A 8 14.20 22.58 -25.83
CA CYS A 8 13.00 23.28 -25.38
C CYS A 8 11.97 22.27 -24.83
N PHE A 9 11.88 22.11 -23.50
CA PHE A 9 10.82 21.32 -22.87
C PHE A 9 9.50 22.11 -22.88
N ARG A 10 8.44 21.54 -23.47
CA ARG A 10 7.06 22.04 -23.30
C ARG A 10 6.39 21.28 -22.16
N LEU A 11 6.08 21.99 -21.08
CA LEU A 11 5.22 21.49 -20.00
C LEU A 11 3.75 21.67 -20.43
N CYS A 12 3.04 20.57 -20.62
CA CYS A 12 1.58 20.58 -20.77
C CYS A 12 0.95 20.34 -19.39
N PHE A 13 0.26 21.34 -18.85
CA PHE A 13 -0.56 21.19 -17.64
C PHE A 13 -1.96 20.71 -18.02
N CYS A 14 -2.37 19.57 -17.48
CA CYS A 14 -3.76 19.10 -17.53
C CYS A 14 -4.42 19.45 -16.17
N PRO A 15 -5.49 20.27 -16.11
CA PRO A 15 -6.01 20.80 -14.84
C PRO A 15 -6.57 19.76 -13.85
N ASN A 16 -6.72 18.49 -14.26
CA ASN A 16 -7.42 17.46 -13.48
C ASN A 16 -6.58 16.18 -13.25
N ASP A 17 -5.26 16.22 -13.43
CA ASP A 17 -4.38 15.05 -13.24
C ASP A 17 -3.03 15.49 -12.64
N PRO A 18 -2.62 15.00 -11.44
CA PRO A 18 -1.42 15.49 -10.75
C PRO A 18 -0.09 14.95 -11.31
N TYR A 19 -0.08 14.22 -12.43
CA TYR A 19 1.14 13.68 -13.02
C TYR A 19 1.67 14.55 -14.17
N VAL A 20 2.89 15.07 -14.01
CA VAL A 20 3.63 15.74 -15.09
C VAL A 20 4.13 14.69 -16.08
N ILE A 21 3.56 14.68 -17.29
CA ILE A 21 4.06 13.82 -18.37
C ILE A 21 5.20 14.56 -19.10
N ILE A 22 6.44 14.13 -18.87
CA ILE A 22 7.59 14.55 -19.69
C ILE A 22 7.72 13.55 -20.84
N THR A 23 7.40 13.96 -22.07
CA THR A 23 7.66 13.12 -23.27
C THR A 23 8.78 13.73 -24.10
N ASN A 24 9.68 12.88 -24.62
CA ASN A 24 10.89 13.27 -25.36
C ASN A 24 10.78 13.13 -26.89
N THR A 25 9.59 12.91 -27.46
CA THR A 25 9.45 12.61 -28.88
C THR A 25 8.18 13.23 -29.49
N CYS A 26 8.35 14.28 -30.31
CA CYS A 26 7.35 14.69 -31.30
C CYS A 26 7.69 14.02 -32.64
N SER A 27 6.96 12.99 -33.03
CA SER A 27 6.95 12.50 -34.41
C SER A 27 6.00 13.37 -35.24
N CYS A 28 6.56 14.34 -35.98
CA CYS A 28 5.80 15.10 -36.98
C CYS A 28 5.60 14.25 -38.25
N SER A 29 4.34 14.00 -38.62
CA SER A 29 3.99 13.47 -39.95
C SER A 29 4.25 14.52 -41.04
N PRO A 30 4.71 14.15 -42.26
CA PRO A 30 5.13 15.11 -43.27
C PRO A 30 3.96 15.57 -44.12
N LYS A 31 3.14 16.49 -43.63
CA LYS A 31 2.28 17.32 -44.48
C LYS A 31 2.24 18.74 -43.90
N PHE A 32 2.35 19.72 -44.80
CA PHE A 32 2.48 21.17 -44.58
C PHE A 32 3.92 21.71 -44.54
N ARG A 33 4.40 22.08 -45.74
CA ARG A 33 5.42 23.12 -45.92
C ARG A 33 4.76 24.47 -45.72
N GLY A 34 5.18 25.21 -44.69
CA GLY A 34 4.93 26.63 -44.53
C GLY A 34 6.23 27.32 -44.17
N THR A 35 6.69 28.23 -45.02
CA THR A 35 7.88 29.07 -44.83
C THR A 35 7.66 30.04 -43.67
N PHE A 36 8.55 30.05 -42.67
CA PHE A 36 8.58 31.08 -41.63
C PHE A 36 9.84 31.94 -41.78
N HIS A 37 9.65 33.25 -41.94
CA HIS A 37 10.69 34.26 -41.90
C HIS A 37 11.14 34.52 -40.46
N GLN A 38 12.45 34.53 -40.25
CA GLN A 38 13.12 34.82 -38.99
C GLN A 38 13.37 36.33 -38.91
N PHE A 39 12.81 37.03 -37.91
CA PHE A 39 13.25 38.38 -37.54
C PHE A 39 13.79 38.35 -36.11
N GLY A 40 15.12 38.42 -36.01
CA GLY A 40 15.83 38.67 -34.77
C GLY A 40 15.81 40.16 -34.44
N GLY A 41 15.55 40.49 -33.18
CA GLY A 41 15.65 41.85 -32.68
C GLY A 41 16.41 41.87 -31.35
N ASN A 42 17.66 42.30 -31.40
CA ASN A 42 18.40 42.86 -30.26
C ASN A 42 18.63 44.33 -30.58
N ALA A 43 18.13 45.27 -29.77
CA ALA A 43 18.79 46.55 -29.50
C ALA A 43 18.02 47.41 -28.48
N THR A 44 18.82 48.11 -27.70
CA THR A 44 18.56 48.93 -26.52
C THR A 44 18.11 50.38 -26.82
N LYS A 45 17.40 50.95 -25.82
CA LYS A 45 17.39 52.35 -25.34
C LYS A 45 16.64 53.48 -26.10
N THR A 46 15.90 54.21 -25.26
CA THR A 46 15.56 55.67 -25.23
C THR A 46 14.37 56.26 -26.00
N SER A 47 13.40 56.71 -25.17
CA SER A 47 12.66 57.99 -25.19
C SER A 47 11.39 58.15 -26.04
N LYS A 48 10.40 58.77 -25.35
CA LYS A 48 9.21 59.50 -25.82
C LYS A 48 8.04 58.69 -26.41
N SER A 49 6.93 58.69 -25.67
CA SER A 49 5.56 58.55 -26.17
C SER A 49 5.20 59.75 -27.07
N PRO A 50 4.29 59.59 -28.06
CA PRO A 50 2.85 59.59 -27.79
C PRO A 50 2.02 58.54 -28.55
N LEU A 51 0.78 58.43 -28.09
CA LEU A 51 -0.31 57.52 -28.45
C LEU A 51 -0.68 57.48 -29.94
N ILE A 52 -0.82 56.28 -30.51
CA ILE A 52 -1.73 55.97 -31.62
C ILE A 52 -2.39 54.61 -31.35
N GLY A 53 -3.72 54.59 -31.36
CA GLY A 53 -4.55 53.45 -30.95
C GLY A 53 -4.55 52.28 -31.94
N ILE A 54 -4.66 51.06 -31.39
CA ILE A 54 -4.82 49.83 -32.15
C ILE A 54 -6.08 49.12 -31.64
N ARG A 55 -6.99 48.82 -32.58
CA ARG A 55 -8.23 48.05 -32.37
C ARG A 55 -7.89 46.57 -32.09
N PRO A 56 -8.66 45.86 -31.24
CA PRO A 56 -8.36 44.46 -30.93
C PRO A 56 -8.76 43.54 -32.10
N PHE A 57 -7.81 42.69 -32.52
CA PHE A 57 -8.06 41.56 -33.41
C PHE A 57 -8.65 40.39 -32.59
N THR A 58 -9.82 39.91 -33.00
CA THR A 58 -10.48 38.71 -32.51
C THR A 58 -9.78 37.46 -33.03
N LEU A 59 -9.18 36.67 -32.13
CA LEU A 59 -8.69 35.32 -32.44
C LEU A 59 -9.81 34.30 -32.22
N PHE A 60 -10.29 33.72 -33.32
CA PHE A 60 -11.19 32.57 -33.33
C PHE A 60 -10.50 31.34 -32.72
N SER A 61 -11.09 30.77 -31.66
CA SER A 61 -10.71 29.47 -31.10
C SER A 61 -11.49 28.36 -31.79
N GLN A 62 -10.85 27.57 -32.64
CA GLN A 62 -11.38 26.28 -33.08
C GLN A 62 -11.03 25.21 -32.04
N LYS A 63 -12.05 24.72 -31.32
CA LYS A 63 -11.94 23.57 -30.42
C LYS A 63 -11.80 22.29 -31.25
N TYR A 64 -10.65 21.63 -31.18
CA TYR A 64 -10.50 20.26 -31.63
C TYR A 64 -10.73 19.30 -30.46
N HIS A 65 -11.74 18.44 -30.59
CA HIS A 65 -12.06 17.37 -29.64
C HIS A 65 -11.16 16.16 -29.92
N PHE A 66 -10.22 15.87 -29.02
CA PHE A 66 -9.51 14.59 -29.04
C PHE A 66 -10.33 13.56 -28.23
N PRO A 67 -10.73 12.43 -28.81
CA PRO A 67 -11.39 11.38 -28.05
C PRO A 67 -10.39 10.76 -27.06
N CYS A 68 -10.68 10.88 -25.77
CA CYS A 68 -9.96 10.19 -24.71
C CYS A 68 -10.29 8.70 -24.80
N ILE A 69 -9.38 7.93 -25.40
CA ILE A 69 -9.46 6.46 -25.40
C ILE A 69 -9.15 6.00 -23.98
N ARG A 70 -10.21 5.77 -23.18
CA ARG A 70 -10.12 5.01 -21.94
C ARG A 70 -9.75 3.57 -22.30
N THR A 71 -8.47 3.24 -22.28
CA THR A 71 -8.02 1.85 -22.30
C THR A 71 -8.47 1.22 -20.99
N ARG A 72 -9.65 0.58 -20.98
CA ARG A 72 -10.03 -0.36 -19.92
C ARG A 72 -9.03 -1.51 -20.02
N TYR A 73 -8.03 -1.54 -19.13
CA TYR A 73 -7.29 -2.76 -18.89
C TYR A 73 -8.31 -3.80 -18.45
N LEU A 74 -8.59 -4.76 -19.34
CA LEU A 74 -9.34 -5.96 -19.01
C LEU A 74 -8.47 -6.73 -18.02
N PHE A 75 -8.68 -6.50 -16.72
CA PHE A 75 -8.17 -7.38 -15.70
C PHE A 75 -8.82 -8.74 -15.93
N SER A 76 -8.04 -9.69 -16.44
CA SER A 76 -8.43 -11.09 -16.46
C SER A 76 -8.69 -11.51 -15.01
N ASN A 77 -9.94 -11.87 -14.70
CA ASN A 77 -10.33 -12.51 -13.44
C ASN A 77 -9.66 -13.89 -13.37
N MET A 78 -8.38 -13.91 -13.03
CA MET A 78 -7.66 -15.14 -12.71
C MET A 78 -7.89 -15.44 -11.24
N ALA A 79 -8.48 -16.60 -10.94
CA ALA A 79 -8.58 -17.12 -9.59
C ALA A 79 -7.17 -17.21 -8.97
N VAL A 80 -6.99 -16.56 -7.83
CA VAL A 80 -5.72 -16.53 -7.09
C VAL A 80 -5.52 -17.86 -6.37
N SER A 81 -4.29 -18.37 -6.34
CA SER A 81 -3.98 -19.58 -5.55
C SER A 81 -4.05 -19.30 -4.04
N TYR A 82 -4.61 -20.23 -3.29
CA TYR A 82 -4.62 -20.21 -1.82
C TYR A 82 -3.73 -21.32 -1.29
N LEU A 83 -2.88 -21.01 -0.31
CA LEU A 83 -1.93 -21.95 0.27
C LEU A 83 -2.49 -22.59 1.55
N SER A 84 -2.27 -23.90 1.68
CA SER A 84 -2.36 -24.59 2.97
C SER A 84 -1.28 -24.08 3.93
N GLN A 85 -1.41 -24.39 5.23
CA GLN A 85 -0.41 -24.03 6.22
C GLN A 85 0.94 -24.67 5.90
N VAL A 86 0.94 -25.91 5.41
CA VAL A 86 2.15 -26.65 5.05
C VAL A 86 2.82 -26.04 3.82
N GLU A 87 2.07 -25.73 2.77
CA GLU A 87 2.65 -25.09 1.57
C GLU A 87 3.23 -23.72 1.89
N ALA A 88 2.54 -22.92 2.72
CA ALA A 88 3.06 -21.62 3.16
C ALA A 88 4.41 -21.77 3.91
N GLN A 89 4.53 -22.77 4.80
CA GLN A 89 5.79 -23.07 5.49
C GLN A 89 6.90 -23.51 4.53
N GLN A 90 6.57 -24.31 3.52
CA GLN A 90 7.54 -24.79 2.54
C GLN A 90 8.04 -23.64 1.64
N VAL A 91 7.14 -22.78 1.16
CA VAL A 91 7.48 -21.59 0.38
C VAL A 91 8.40 -20.66 1.19
N ASP A 92 8.05 -20.35 2.44
CA ASP A 92 8.90 -19.52 3.31
C ASP A 92 10.28 -20.16 3.56
N ASN A 93 10.32 -21.48 3.83
CA ASN A 93 11.57 -22.18 4.04
C ASN A 93 12.48 -22.10 2.81
N GLU A 94 11.95 -22.30 1.61
CA GLU A 94 12.73 -22.16 0.37
C GLU A 94 13.22 -20.74 0.15
N LEU A 95 12.39 -19.73 0.42
CA LEU A 95 12.81 -18.33 0.32
C LEU A 95 14.03 -18.03 1.20
N PHE A 96 14.04 -18.54 2.44
CA PHE A 96 15.15 -18.35 3.37
C PHE A 96 16.37 -19.25 3.12
N THR A 97 16.19 -20.40 2.47
CA THR A 97 17.26 -21.40 2.28
C THR A 97 17.76 -21.44 0.84
N GLU A 98 16.95 -21.89 -0.10
CA GLU A 98 17.32 -22.04 -1.53
C GLU A 98 17.55 -20.68 -2.21
N TYR A 99 16.72 -19.68 -1.89
CA TYR A 99 16.83 -18.34 -2.47
C TYR A 99 17.65 -17.36 -1.62
N ALA A 100 18.08 -17.80 -0.43
CA ALA A 100 18.96 -17.06 0.47
C ALA A 100 18.50 -15.64 0.83
N PHE A 101 17.18 -15.37 0.80
CA PHE A 101 16.67 -14.15 1.40
C PHE A 101 16.85 -14.22 2.92
N SER A 102 17.13 -13.08 3.54
CA SER A 102 17.17 -13.00 4.98
C SER A 102 15.79 -12.61 5.55
N VAL A 103 15.54 -12.95 6.82
CA VAL A 103 14.26 -12.65 7.47
C VAL A 103 13.98 -11.15 7.49
N ASP A 104 15.00 -10.32 7.78
CA ASP A 104 14.88 -8.87 7.78
C ASP A 104 14.54 -8.30 6.40
N GLN A 105 15.07 -8.85 5.30
CA GLN A 105 14.73 -8.41 3.95
C GLN A 105 13.25 -8.64 3.62
N LEU A 106 12.75 -9.86 3.83
CA LEU A 106 11.37 -10.19 3.49
C LEU A 106 10.38 -9.49 4.43
N MET A 107 10.72 -9.36 5.71
CA MET A 107 9.92 -8.64 6.71
C MET A 107 9.83 -7.15 6.38
N GLU A 108 10.93 -6.52 5.94
CA GLU A 108 10.91 -5.11 5.53
C GLU A 108 9.96 -4.90 4.34
N LEU A 109 10.03 -5.78 3.33
CA LEU A 109 9.17 -5.72 2.15
C LEU A 109 7.70 -6.03 2.50
N ALA A 110 7.46 -6.99 3.38
CA ALA A 110 6.13 -7.37 3.84
C ALA A 110 5.46 -6.22 4.61
N GLY A 111 6.13 -5.69 5.65
CA GLY A 111 5.59 -4.59 6.44
C GLY A 111 5.40 -3.31 5.63
N LEU A 112 6.30 -3.00 4.67
CA LEU A 112 6.10 -1.90 3.73
C LEU A 112 4.88 -2.15 2.83
N SER A 113 4.70 -3.36 2.31
CA SER A 113 3.51 -3.72 1.52
C SER A 113 2.22 -3.53 2.33
N CYS A 114 2.24 -3.88 3.63
CA CYS A 114 1.13 -3.66 4.54
C CYS A 114 0.80 -2.17 4.71
N ALA A 115 1.80 -1.34 4.98
CA ALA A 115 1.61 0.11 5.12
C ALA A 115 1.05 0.73 3.84
N VAL A 116 1.52 0.30 2.67
CA VAL A 116 1.02 0.78 1.37
C VAL A 116 -0.43 0.35 1.14
N ALA A 117 -0.78 -0.91 1.44
CA ALA A 117 -2.16 -1.40 1.34
C ALA A 117 -3.12 -0.60 2.25
N ILE A 118 -2.70 -0.34 3.50
CA ILE A 118 -3.46 0.48 4.45
C ILE A 118 -3.66 1.89 3.91
N ASN A 119 -2.61 2.53 3.39
CA ASN A 119 -2.73 3.87 2.82
C ASN A 119 -3.67 3.95 1.61
N LYS A 120 -3.74 2.88 0.80
CA LYS A 120 -4.69 2.80 -0.32
C LYS A 120 -6.14 2.62 0.15
N ALA A 121 -6.37 1.75 1.13
CA ALA A 121 -7.71 1.47 1.65
C ALA A 121 -8.27 2.61 2.52
N TYR A 122 -7.40 3.20 3.34
CA TYR A 122 -7.75 4.16 4.38
C TYR A 122 -6.88 5.42 4.29
N PRO A 123 -6.97 6.20 3.19
CA PRO A 123 -6.13 7.38 3.01
C PRO A 123 -6.39 8.41 4.11
N LEU A 124 -5.34 9.10 4.56
CA LEU A 124 -5.38 10.04 5.71
C LEU A 124 -6.51 11.07 5.64
N ASN A 125 -6.83 11.60 4.45
CA ASN A 125 -7.89 12.58 4.27
C ASN A 125 -9.30 12.04 4.56
N LYS A 126 -9.48 10.71 4.64
CA LYS A 126 -10.72 10.05 5.04
C LYS A 126 -10.74 9.65 6.52
N LEU A 127 -9.62 9.73 7.24
CA LEU A 127 -9.50 9.35 8.65
C LEU A 127 -9.62 10.56 9.57
N THR A 128 -10.85 11.04 9.73
CA THR A 128 -11.12 12.32 10.42
C THR A 128 -11.43 12.16 11.90
N LYS A 129 -11.69 10.94 12.41
CA LYS A 129 -12.14 10.73 13.80
C LYS A 129 -11.00 10.98 14.78
N SER A 130 -9.82 10.44 14.48
CA SER A 130 -8.63 10.53 15.33
C SER A 130 -7.40 11.01 14.56
N ASN A 131 -7.59 11.67 13.41
CA ASN A 131 -6.55 12.30 12.58
C ASN A 131 -5.42 11.32 12.20
N GLY A 132 -5.81 10.16 11.67
CA GLY A 132 -4.91 9.11 11.20
C GLY A 132 -4.26 8.32 12.33
N SER A 133 -4.87 8.26 13.51
CA SER A 133 -4.31 7.50 14.64
C SER A 133 -4.56 6.01 14.46
N VAL A 134 -3.51 5.21 14.63
CA VAL A 134 -3.56 3.76 14.37
C VAL A 134 -2.99 3.02 15.57
N LEU A 135 -3.65 1.97 16.04
CA LEU A 135 -3.08 1.09 17.07
C LEU A 135 -2.65 -0.24 16.44
N VAL A 136 -1.39 -0.58 16.59
CA VAL A 136 -0.78 -1.80 16.03
C VAL A 136 -0.56 -2.83 17.13
N PHE A 137 -1.25 -3.97 17.04
CA PHE A 137 -1.15 -5.08 17.99
C PHE A 137 -0.11 -6.08 17.49
N CYS A 138 1.10 -6.03 18.04
CA CYS A 138 2.22 -6.88 17.63
C CYS A 138 2.31 -8.13 18.51
N GLY A 139 2.35 -9.30 17.87
CA GLY A 139 2.61 -10.57 18.55
C GLY A 139 4.10 -10.91 18.64
N PRO A 140 4.48 -11.99 19.35
CA PRO A 140 5.88 -12.31 19.64
C PRO A 140 6.67 -12.90 18.44
N GLY A 141 6.02 -13.16 17.32
CA GLY A 141 6.59 -13.85 16.15
C GLY A 141 6.87 -12.95 14.95
N ASN A 142 7.04 -13.56 13.78
CA ASN A 142 7.32 -12.84 12.52
C ASN A 142 6.21 -11.83 12.20
N ASN A 143 4.93 -12.20 12.39
CA ASN A 143 3.80 -11.30 12.11
C ASN A 143 3.87 -10.00 12.94
N GLY A 144 4.34 -10.08 14.19
CA GLY A 144 4.57 -8.89 14.99
C GLY A 144 5.73 -8.04 14.48
N GLY A 145 6.77 -8.67 13.95
CA GLY A 145 7.84 -7.97 13.20
C GLY A 145 7.31 -7.23 11.98
N ASP A 146 6.43 -7.86 11.19
CA ASP A 146 5.75 -7.22 10.06
C ASP A 146 4.91 -6.01 10.54
N GLY A 147 4.24 -6.15 11.69
CA GLY A 147 3.53 -5.06 12.37
C GLY A 147 4.43 -3.89 12.77
N LEU A 148 5.61 -4.15 13.34
CA LEU A 148 6.59 -3.12 13.70
C LEU A 148 7.11 -2.36 12.47
N VAL A 149 7.46 -3.09 11.40
CA VAL A 149 7.85 -2.49 10.12
C VAL A 149 6.71 -1.66 9.53
N CYS A 150 5.49 -2.20 9.51
CA CYS A 150 4.29 -1.51 9.05
C CYS A 150 4.05 -0.21 9.82
N ALA A 151 4.14 -0.23 11.15
CA ALA A 151 4.00 0.95 12.00
C ALA A 151 5.03 2.03 11.65
N ARG A 152 6.30 1.65 11.48
CA ARG A 152 7.37 2.57 11.07
C ARG A 152 7.06 3.23 9.71
N HIS A 153 6.65 2.47 8.70
CA HIS A 153 6.30 3.04 7.39
C HIS A 153 5.06 3.91 7.44
N LEU A 154 4.03 3.52 8.20
CA LEU A 154 2.83 4.34 8.40
C LEU A 154 3.17 5.70 9.03
N LYS A 155 4.11 5.75 9.98
CA LYS A 155 4.63 7.02 10.51
C LYS A 155 5.23 7.90 9.40
N MET A 156 6.03 7.31 8.51
CA MET A 156 6.59 8.04 7.36
C MET A 156 5.52 8.49 6.36
N PHE A 157 4.40 7.78 6.27
CA PHE A 157 3.26 8.15 5.42
C PHE A 157 2.35 9.21 6.05
N GLY A 158 2.64 9.66 7.28
CA GLY A 158 1.92 10.72 7.97
C GLY A 158 0.84 10.24 8.96
N TYR A 159 0.70 8.93 9.15
CA TYR A 159 -0.16 8.37 10.20
C TYR A 159 0.45 8.58 11.60
N LYS A 160 -0.37 8.38 12.63
CA LYS A 160 0.04 8.44 14.04
C LYS A 160 -0.08 7.05 14.67
N PRO A 161 0.87 6.13 14.38
CA PRO A 161 0.84 4.81 14.98
C PRO A 161 1.17 4.88 16.47
N SER A 162 0.51 4.03 17.24
CA SER A 162 0.90 3.54 18.56
C SER A 162 1.05 2.02 18.47
N ILE A 163 1.92 1.43 19.27
CA ILE A 163 2.15 -0.02 19.25
C ILE A 163 1.78 -0.60 20.59
N HIS A 164 0.96 -1.65 20.60
CA HIS A 164 0.85 -2.56 21.74
C HIS A 164 1.62 -3.83 21.39
N TYR A 165 2.75 -4.06 22.06
CA TYR A 165 3.56 -5.25 21.87
C TYR A 165 3.36 -6.16 23.09
N SER A 166 2.60 -7.25 22.93
CA SER A 166 2.15 -8.08 24.06
C SER A 166 3.30 -8.73 24.84
N ARG A 167 4.46 -8.92 24.22
CA ARG A 167 5.64 -9.49 24.87
C ARG A 167 6.90 -8.77 24.45
N ASN A 168 7.84 -8.67 25.38
CA ASN A 168 9.16 -8.16 25.08
C ASN A 168 9.85 -9.03 24.00
N PRO A 169 10.45 -8.41 22.98
CA PRO A 169 11.14 -9.13 21.92
C PRO A 169 12.34 -9.91 22.46
N THR A 170 12.41 -11.21 22.15
CA THR A 170 13.53 -12.06 22.57
C THR A 170 14.67 -12.07 21.54
N LYS A 171 14.33 -12.08 20.25
CA LYS A 171 15.30 -12.09 19.13
C LYS A 171 15.85 -10.69 18.84
N GLN A 172 17.12 -10.62 18.45
CA GLN A 172 17.79 -9.35 18.13
C GLN A 172 17.12 -8.57 17.00
N LEU A 173 16.59 -9.28 15.98
CA LEU A 173 15.83 -8.67 14.90
C LEU A 173 14.68 -7.80 15.41
N TYR A 174 13.83 -8.34 16.29
CA TYR A 174 12.68 -7.62 16.81
C TYR A 174 13.08 -6.51 17.79
N LYS A 175 14.15 -6.71 18.57
CA LYS A 175 14.73 -5.64 19.42
C LYS A 175 15.15 -4.44 18.57
N ASN A 176 15.81 -4.69 17.44
CA ASN A 176 16.21 -3.65 16.51
C ASN A 176 14.99 -2.91 15.93
N LEU A 177 13.93 -3.64 15.57
CA LEU A 177 12.68 -3.03 15.07
C LEU A 177 11.98 -2.17 16.13
N VAL A 178 11.96 -2.61 17.39
CA VAL A 178 11.46 -1.79 18.50
C VAL A 178 12.26 -0.50 18.63
N ILE A 179 13.59 -0.59 18.67
CA ILE A 179 14.46 0.61 18.74
C ILE A 179 14.19 1.56 17.57
N GLN A 180 14.01 1.04 16.35
CA GLN A 180 13.67 1.88 15.19
C GLN A 180 12.35 2.62 15.37
N CYS A 181 11.31 1.95 15.89
CA CYS A 181 10.02 2.56 16.16
C CYS A 181 10.13 3.63 17.26
N GLU A 182 10.84 3.34 18.34
CA GLU A 182 11.09 4.29 19.43
C GLU A 182 11.86 5.52 18.93
N LYS A 183 12.88 5.34 18.08
CA LYS A 183 13.66 6.43 17.47
C LYS A 183 12.87 7.25 16.44
N MET A 184 11.66 6.82 16.11
CA MET A 184 10.70 7.55 15.28
C MET A 184 9.53 8.12 16.09
N ASP A 185 9.68 8.18 17.41
CA ASP A 185 8.67 8.69 18.34
C ASP A 185 7.32 7.98 18.16
N ILE A 186 7.35 6.65 18.01
CA ILE A 186 6.16 5.81 18.01
C ILE A 186 5.97 5.29 19.44
N PRO A 187 4.86 5.65 20.13
CA PRO A 187 4.63 5.23 21.50
C PRO A 187 4.32 3.73 21.60
N PHE A 188 4.89 3.09 22.62
CA PHE A 188 4.55 1.72 23.00
C PHE A 188 3.61 1.72 24.22
N LEU A 189 2.48 1.03 24.12
CA LEU A 189 1.46 0.93 25.15
C LEU A 189 1.59 -0.41 25.87
N SER A 190 1.80 -0.37 27.18
CA SER A 190 1.94 -1.56 28.04
C SER A 190 0.61 -2.10 28.54
N ASP A 191 -0.38 -1.24 28.76
CA ASP A 191 -1.69 -1.61 29.32
C ASP A 191 -2.83 -0.97 28.51
N LEU A 192 -3.66 -1.84 27.91
CA LEU A 192 -4.85 -1.45 27.16
C LEU A 192 -6.13 -1.56 27.99
N THR A 193 -6.05 -2.11 29.20
CA THR A 193 -7.19 -2.32 30.10
C THR A 193 -7.43 -1.15 31.05
N ASN A 194 -6.53 -0.16 31.05
CA ASN A 194 -6.71 1.05 31.82
C ASN A 194 -7.94 1.83 31.30
N GLU A 195 -9.02 1.86 32.09
CA GLU A 195 -10.34 2.44 31.76
C GLU A 195 -10.28 3.91 31.27
N THR A 196 -9.17 4.59 31.52
CA THR A 196 -8.92 5.96 31.09
C THR A 196 -8.75 6.13 29.58
N VAL A 197 -8.38 5.07 28.85
CA VAL A 197 -8.19 5.15 27.39
C VAL A 197 -9.43 4.61 26.68
N ASN A 198 -10.31 5.52 26.25
CA ASN A 198 -11.38 5.15 25.33
C ASN A 198 -10.80 4.88 23.93
N LEU A 199 -10.37 3.65 23.69
CA LEU A 199 -9.74 3.24 22.43
C LEU A 199 -10.60 3.61 21.21
N SER A 200 -11.93 3.53 21.34
CA SER A 200 -12.86 3.87 20.26
C SER A 200 -12.75 5.32 19.80
N GLN A 201 -12.39 6.26 20.68
CA GLN A 201 -12.25 7.68 20.37
C GLN A 201 -10.81 8.07 19.99
N SER A 202 -9.83 7.27 20.42
CA SER A 202 -8.41 7.56 20.24
C SER A 202 -7.82 7.05 18.92
N TYR A 203 -8.47 6.08 18.27
CA TYR A 203 -7.94 5.42 17.08
C TYR A 203 -8.95 5.36 15.93
N ASP A 204 -8.45 5.60 14.72
CA ASP A 204 -9.18 5.43 13.47
C ASP A 204 -9.13 3.98 12.98
N LEU A 205 -8.01 3.27 13.22
CA LEU A 205 -7.75 1.93 12.71
C LEU A 205 -7.04 1.04 13.75
N PHE A 206 -7.33 -0.25 13.70
CA PHE A 206 -6.58 -1.29 14.41
C PHE A 206 -5.85 -2.18 13.42
N ILE A 207 -4.56 -2.43 13.67
CA ILE A 207 -3.77 -3.38 12.89
C ILE A 207 -3.53 -4.62 13.73
N ASP A 208 -4.12 -5.73 13.31
CA ASP A 208 -3.88 -7.05 13.84
C ASP A 208 -2.60 -7.64 13.21
N ALA A 209 -1.53 -7.64 14.00
CA ALA A 209 -0.24 -8.24 13.69
C ALA A 209 0.16 -9.25 14.78
N LEU A 210 -0.82 -9.92 15.42
CA LEU A 210 -0.55 -10.85 16.52
C LEU A 210 -0.02 -12.19 15.99
N PHE A 211 -0.78 -12.83 15.09
CA PHE A 211 -0.53 -14.20 14.66
C PHE A 211 -0.66 -14.33 13.14
N GLY A 212 0.41 -14.77 12.48
CA GLY A 212 0.39 -15.11 11.04
C GLY A 212 0.16 -16.60 10.81
N PHE A 213 0.40 -17.07 9.58
CA PHE A 213 0.17 -18.48 9.19
C PHE A 213 0.96 -19.53 10.02
N GLY A 214 2.03 -19.15 10.71
CA GLY A 214 2.79 -20.04 11.59
C GLY A 214 2.10 -20.37 12.92
N PHE A 215 1.00 -19.69 13.26
CA PHE A 215 0.28 -19.90 14.50
C PHE A 215 -0.46 -21.24 14.53
N LYS A 216 -0.49 -21.86 15.70
CA LYS A 216 -1.26 -23.08 15.98
C LYS A 216 -2.19 -22.81 17.17
N PRO A 217 -3.51 -22.92 17.00
CA PRO A 217 -4.47 -22.83 18.10
C PRO A 217 -4.17 -23.84 19.23
N PRO A 218 -4.62 -23.58 20.48
CA PRO A 218 -5.50 -22.48 20.90
C PRO A 218 -4.75 -21.18 21.23
N VAL A 219 -5.46 -20.05 21.16
CA VAL A 219 -4.96 -18.74 21.61
C VAL A 219 -4.80 -18.74 23.13
N SER A 220 -3.63 -18.33 23.64
CA SER A 220 -3.41 -18.22 25.07
C SER A 220 -4.25 -17.10 25.69
N LEU A 221 -4.55 -17.22 27.00
CA LEU A 221 -5.42 -16.29 27.72
C LEU A 221 -5.02 -14.82 27.57
N GLU A 222 -3.71 -14.55 27.56
CA GLU A 222 -3.11 -13.21 27.39
C GLU A 222 -3.58 -12.48 26.13
N PHE A 223 -3.75 -13.20 25.00
CA PHE A 223 -4.16 -12.60 23.74
C PHE A 223 -5.68 -12.62 23.53
N LYS A 224 -6.42 -13.40 24.33
CA LYS A 224 -7.90 -13.45 24.21
C LYS A 224 -8.53 -12.10 24.52
N SER A 225 -8.05 -11.39 25.54
CA SER A 225 -8.53 -10.04 25.86
C SER A 225 -8.26 -9.05 24.73
N ILE A 226 -7.10 -9.14 24.09
CA ILE A 226 -6.72 -8.29 22.95
C ILE A 226 -7.63 -8.58 21.74
N LEU A 227 -7.83 -9.86 21.41
CA LEU A 227 -8.74 -10.25 20.33
C LEU A 227 -10.17 -9.78 20.61
N GLN A 228 -10.62 -9.87 21.87
CA GLN A 228 -11.93 -9.39 22.29
C GLN A 228 -12.06 -7.86 22.16
N ILE A 229 -11.03 -7.10 22.53
CA ILE A 229 -10.99 -5.65 22.30
C ILE A 229 -11.20 -5.34 20.82
N MET A 230 -10.45 -6.00 19.93
CA MET A 230 -10.58 -5.76 18.49
C MET A 230 -11.94 -6.20 17.94
N SER A 231 -12.44 -7.38 18.31
CA SER A 231 -13.69 -7.95 17.78
C SER A 231 -14.96 -7.22 18.23
N THR A 232 -14.94 -6.63 19.43
CA THR A 232 -16.07 -5.87 19.97
C THR A 232 -16.02 -4.38 19.64
N SER A 233 -14.88 -3.90 19.13
CA SER A 233 -14.73 -2.50 18.73
C SER A 233 -15.49 -2.20 17.43
N GLN A 234 -15.91 -0.95 17.27
CA GLN A 234 -16.42 -0.42 15.99
C GLN A 234 -15.30 0.15 15.10
N ILE A 235 -14.03 -0.09 15.47
CA ILE A 235 -12.88 0.39 14.71
C ILE A 235 -12.58 -0.62 13.60
N PRO A 236 -12.37 -0.19 12.34
CA PRO A 236 -11.92 -1.08 11.28
C PRO A 236 -10.63 -1.81 11.68
N VAL A 237 -10.67 -3.15 11.61
CA VAL A 237 -9.52 -4.01 11.88
C VAL A 237 -8.88 -4.42 10.56
N ILE A 238 -7.56 -4.28 10.48
CA ILE A 238 -6.73 -4.72 9.36
C ILE A 238 -5.86 -5.87 9.84
N SER A 239 -6.07 -7.07 9.33
CA SER A 239 -5.25 -8.24 9.66
C SER A 239 -4.10 -8.42 8.68
N ILE A 240 -2.89 -8.54 9.21
CA ILE A 240 -1.70 -8.90 8.45
C ILE A 240 -1.63 -10.42 8.33
N ASP A 241 -1.52 -10.87 7.09
CA ASP A 241 -1.36 -12.25 6.64
C ASP A 241 -2.58 -13.18 6.85
N VAL A 242 -2.95 -13.39 8.10
CA VAL A 242 -4.08 -14.23 8.55
C VAL A 242 -4.77 -13.51 9.71
N PRO A 243 -6.10 -13.45 9.77
CA PRO A 243 -6.78 -12.88 10.94
C PRO A 243 -6.45 -13.68 12.20
N SER A 244 -5.93 -13.00 13.22
CA SER A 244 -5.46 -13.67 14.43
C SER A 244 -6.59 -14.42 15.13
N GLY A 245 -6.31 -15.67 15.48
CA GLY A 245 -7.28 -16.59 16.08
C GLY A 245 -8.02 -17.48 15.08
N TRP A 246 -7.91 -17.22 13.77
CA TRP A 246 -8.45 -18.11 12.75
C TRP A 246 -7.57 -19.35 12.58
N ASN A 247 -8.18 -20.47 12.19
CA ASN A 247 -7.45 -21.59 11.61
C ASN A 247 -6.98 -21.17 10.21
N VAL A 248 -5.71 -21.43 9.90
CA VAL A 248 -5.03 -21.02 8.65
C VAL A 248 -5.66 -21.64 7.40
N GLU A 249 -6.38 -22.75 7.55
CA GLU A 249 -7.03 -23.44 6.44
C GLU A 249 -8.55 -23.37 6.50
N THR A 250 -9.14 -23.64 7.66
CA THR A 250 -10.60 -23.74 7.81
C THR A 250 -11.27 -22.42 8.23
N GLY A 251 -10.49 -21.34 8.37
CA GLY A 251 -11.03 -20.02 8.70
C GLY A 251 -11.44 -19.86 10.17
N PRO A 252 -12.49 -19.05 10.46
CA PRO A 252 -12.90 -18.74 11.82
C PRO A 252 -13.35 -20.00 12.60
N LEU A 253 -12.83 -20.19 13.81
CA LEU A 253 -13.13 -21.34 14.69
C LEU A 253 -14.51 -21.32 15.38
N ASP A 254 -15.21 -20.19 15.35
CA ASP A 254 -16.45 -19.86 16.07
C ASP A 254 -17.20 -18.75 15.29
N SER A 255 -18.51 -18.88 15.11
CA SER A 255 -19.28 -17.88 14.37
C SER A 255 -19.44 -16.54 15.11
N GLU A 256 -19.36 -16.53 16.46
CA GLU A 256 -19.72 -15.35 17.25
C GLU A 256 -18.52 -14.58 17.81
N ASN A 257 -17.46 -15.26 18.25
CA ASN A 257 -16.34 -14.62 18.96
C ASN A 257 -15.05 -14.42 18.14
N ASN A 258 -15.12 -14.54 16.82
CA ASN A 258 -13.94 -14.35 15.97
C ASN A 258 -13.75 -12.92 15.51
N LEU A 259 -12.50 -12.60 15.24
CA LEU A 259 -12.12 -11.36 14.57
C LEU A 259 -12.76 -11.30 13.18
N LYS A 260 -13.36 -10.15 12.85
CA LYS A 260 -13.98 -9.86 11.56
C LYS A 260 -13.27 -8.65 10.94
N PRO A 261 -12.10 -8.85 10.31
CA PRO A 261 -11.35 -7.73 9.76
C PRO A 261 -12.09 -7.06 8.60
N ASP A 262 -12.02 -5.74 8.55
CA ASP A 262 -12.48 -4.93 7.40
C ASP A 262 -11.48 -5.01 6.25
N CYS A 263 -10.20 -5.24 6.56
CA CYS A 263 -9.14 -5.46 5.57
C CYS A 263 -8.27 -6.67 5.92
N LEU A 264 -7.96 -7.51 4.93
CA LEU A 264 -6.99 -8.59 5.01
C LEU A 264 -5.84 -8.31 4.03
N ILE A 265 -4.61 -8.39 4.52
CA ILE A 265 -3.41 -8.22 3.68
C ILE A 265 -2.66 -9.55 3.67
N SER A 266 -2.92 -10.39 2.67
CA SER A 266 -2.19 -11.63 2.48
C SER A 266 -0.76 -11.36 2.02
N LEU A 267 0.22 -12.00 2.66
CA LEU A 267 1.63 -11.90 2.28
C LEU A 267 2.07 -13.11 1.46
N THR A 268 2.91 -12.90 0.44
CA THR A 268 3.43 -13.93 -0.49
C THR A 268 2.35 -14.52 -1.39
N ALA A 269 1.35 -15.17 -0.80
CA ALA A 269 0.11 -15.64 -1.41
C ALA A 269 -0.99 -15.74 -0.33
N PRO A 270 -2.28 -15.64 -0.68
CA PRO A 270 -3.36 -15.90 0.27
C PRO A 270 -3.28 -17.29 0.91
N LYS A 271 -3.60 -17.39 2.20
CA LYS A 271 -3.79 -18.68 2.88
C LYS A 271 -5.23 -19.15 2.71
N LEU A 272 -5.48 -20.45 2.78
CA LEU A 272 -6.80 -21.06 2.60
C LEU A 272 -7.91 -20.39 3.43
N CYS A 273 -7.61 -19.96 4.67
CA CYS A 273 -8.55 -19.23 5.52
C CYS A 273 -9.08 -17.92 4.90
N ALA A 274 -8.34 -17.31 3.96
CA ALA A 274 -8.76 -16.09 3.30
C ALA A 274 -10.01 -16.29 2.41
N GLN A 275 -10.35 -17.52 2.05
CA GLN A 275 -11.63 -17.83 1.38
C GLN A 275 -12.85 -17.51 2.23
N PHE A 276 -12.68 -17.46 3.56
CA PHE A 276 -13.74 -17.12 4.52
C PHE A 276 -13.77 -15.61 4.82
N PHE A 277 -12.88 -14.81 4.23
CA PHE A 277 -12.84 -13.37 4.44
C PHE A 277 -14.06 -12.70 3.82
N GLN A 278 -14.71 -11.83 4.60
CA GLN A 278 -15.93 -11.10 4.21
C GLN A 278 -15.79 -9.59 4.38
N GLY A 279 -14.58 -9.10 4.66
CA GLY A 279 -14.32 -7.66 4.79
C GLY A 279 -14.30 -6.96 3.43
N GLN A 280 -14.04 -5.65 3.46
CA GLN A 280 -14.14 -4.80 2.28
C GLN A 280 -12.90 -4.82 1.40
N TYR A 281 -11.72 -5.03 1.99
CA TYR A 281 -10.47 -4.96 1.25
C TYR A 281 -9.65 -6.23 1.46
N HIS A 282 -9.35 -6.95 0.38
CA HIS A 282 -8.38 -8.03 0.40
C HIS A 282 -7.20 -7.64 -0.47
N PHE A 283 -6.06 -7.33 0.12
CA PHE A 283 -4.82 -7.06 -0.61
C PHE A 283 -3.91 -8.28 -0.63
N LEU A 284 -3.19 -8.43 -1.74
CA LEU A 284 -1.99 -9.25 -1.81
C LEU A 284 -0.77 -8.33 -1.78
N GLY A 285 0.12 -8.56 -0.82
CA GLY A 285 1.41 -7.89 -0.67
C GLY A 285 2.57 -8.89 -0.65
N GLY A 286 3.80 -8.38 -0.46
CA GLY A 286 4.99 -9.23 -0.50
C GLY A 286 5.41 -9.57 -1.93
N ARG A 287 5.63 -8.52 -2.73
CA ARG A 287 6.08 -8.63 -4.12
C ARG A 287 7.57 -9.02 -4.22
N PHE A 288 7.88 -10.24 -3.80
CA PHE A 288 9.25 -10.79 -3.82
C PHE A 288 9.30 -12.26 -4.24
N VAL A 289 8.17 -12.87 -4.61
CA VAL A 289 8.10 -14.28 -5.00
C VAL A 289 8.80 -14.50 -6.35
N PRO A 290 9.89 -15.28 -6.43
CA PRO A 290 10.59 -15.54 -7.68
C PRO A 290 9.74 -16.37 -8.65
N ASP A 291 9.88 -16.13 -9.95
CA ASP A 291 9.12 -16.84 -11.00
C ASP A 291 9.29 -18.36 -10.93
N ALA A 292 10.50 -18.84 -10.63
CA ALA A 292 10.77 -20.26 -10.46
C ALA A 292 9.97 -20.87 -9.30
N LEU A 293 9.84 -20.13 -8.18
CA LEU A 293 9.07 -20.55 -7.01
C LEU A 293 7.56 -20.54 -7.32
N MET A 294 7.08 -19.48 -7.98
CA MET A 294 5.69 -19.42 -8.46
C MET A 294 5.35 -20.61 -9.36
N LYS A 295 6.25 -20.98 -10.28
CA LYS A 295 6.07 -22.13 -11.17
C LYS A 295 6.10 -23.46 -10.40
N LYS A 296 7.04 -23.64 -9.46
CA LYS A 296 7.19 -24.84 -8.64
C LYS A 296 5.92 -25.16 -7.85
N TYR A 297 5.36 -24.15 -7.18
CA TYR A 297 4.13 -24.28 -6.38
C TYR A 297 2.84 -24.03 -7.19
N LYS A 298 2.93 -23.83 -8.51
CA LYS A 298 1.80 -23.55 -9.41
C LYS A 298 0.94 -22.37 -8.90
N LEU A 299 1.59 -21.35 -8.34
CA LEU A 299 0.92 -20.17 -7.81
C LEU A 299 0.36 -19.33 -8.96
N LYS A 300 -0.94 -19.08 -8.93
CA LYS A 300 -1.62 -18.11 -9.76
C LYS A 300 -1.70 -16.81 -8.98
N LEU A 301 -0.71 -15.94 -9.16
CA LEU A 301 -0.71 -14.61 -8.54
C LEU A 301 -1.07 -13.55 -9.58
N PRO A 302 -1.85 -12.52 -9.21
CA PRO A 302 -2.12 -11.40 -10.09
C PRO A 302 -0.83 -10.62 -10.40
N THR A 303 -0.78 -9.99 -11.56
CA THR A 303 0.32 -9.08 -11.90
C THR A 303 0.20 -7.81 -11.07
N TYR A 304 1.26 -7.48 -10.34
CA TYR A 304 1.36 -6.19 -9.65
C TYR A 304 1.49 -5.06 -10.68
N PRO A 305 0.61 -4.04 -10.63
CA PRO A 305 0.67 -2.95 -11.59
C PRO A 305 1.92 -2.08 -11.38
N SER A 306 2.68 -1.80 -12.45
CA SER A 306 3.86 -0.93 -12.41
C SER A 306 4.84 -1.30 -11.27
N HIS A 307 5.15 -0.37 -10.38
CA HIS A 307 6.04 -0.49 -9.22
C HIS A 307 5.27 -0.73 -7.90
N GLU A 308 3.98 -1.04 -7.98
CA GLU A 308 3.15 -1.23 -6.79
C GLU A 308 3.59 -2.43 -5.96
N LEU A 309 3.56 -2.28 -4.63
CA LEU A 309 3.98 -3.30 -3.66
C LEU A 309 2.82 -4.17 -3.17
N CYS A 310 1.59 -3.73 -3.44
CA CYS A 310 0.38 -4.47 -3.15
C CYS A 310 -0.65 -4.30 -4.26
N VAL A 311 -1.50 -5.31 -4.42
CA VAL A 311 -2.61 -5.32 -5.37
C VAL A 311 -3.89 -5.68 -4.65
N LEU A 312 -4.96 -4.92 -4.91
CA LEU A 312 -6.28 -5.25 -4.40
C LEU A 312 -6.78 -6.48 -5.16
N LEU A 313 -7.08 -7.55 -4.43
CA LEU A 313 -7.77 -8.71 -4.96
C LEU A 313 -9.24 -8.35 -5.07
N ASN A 314 -9.78 -8.45 -6.29
CA ASN A 314 -11.21 -8.26 -6.48
C ASN A 314 -11.92 -9.36 -5.68
N SER A 315 -12.83 -8.95 -4.79
CA SER A 315 -13.85 -9.85 -4.24
C SER A 315 -14.85 -10.21 -5.34
N SER A 316 -14.38 -10.81 -6.44
CA SER A 316 -15.23 -11.19 -7.56
C SER A 316 -15.85 -12.55 -7.27
N ASP A 317 -17.12 -12.53 -6.93
CA ASP A 317 -18.14 -13.39 -7.55
C ASP A 317 -18.03 -14.91 -7.46
N ASP A 318 -17.32 -15.46 -6.46
CA ASP A 318 -17.46 -16.89 -6.08
C ASP A 318 -18.81 -17.18 -5.36
N LYS A 319 -19.72 -16.22 -5.35
CA LYS A 319 -21.15 -16.46 -5.10
C LYS A 319 -21.84 -16.82 -6.42
N LYS A 320 -21.64 -18.07 -6.86
CA LYS A 320 -22.59 -18.77 -7.72
C LYS A 320 -23.11 -20.00 -7.02
#